data_AF-A0AAN6VMP6-F1
#
_entry.id   AF-A0AAN6VMP6-F1
#
_cell.length_a   1.000
_cell.length_b   1.000
_cell.length_c   1.000
_cell.angle_alpha   90.00
_cell.angle_beta   90.00
_cell.angle_gamma   90.00
#
_symmetry.space_group_name_H-M   'P 1'
#
loop_
_entity.id
_entity.type
_entity.pdbx_description
1 polymer ?
#
loop_
_entity_poly.entity_id
_entity_poly.type
_entity_poly.pdbx_seq_one_letter_code
_entity_poly.pdbx_strand_id
1 'polypeptide(L)'
;MRVFLVQTAHGLDSPSGGYKSNYGFINQLRSYGHAVAQTCYAFDEEIEECAAKAKDKGINPKVDRLPNIDFGRNPKTGLGQQVRVTKFVDENQILNIAISRHLWASYLGKEVTAETKAYIEGNDPSSRMANLINMYSTQIAEFQPTHVVFNDGLTMKITEQMLRSAGPQSSLKFKRVCVVHSAEQLPFGPFCGGLSGHCLSADSENEMMKGLDGIWSVSKGIRDYALTHGNLQTSFFVHNTWTYLDEGNIPMRRNNVDKTEVGLINACALKGLPIFVELAKRLPHIQFVAWMTWGSKQVYIDQLRELPNVKIESATKNTERDIWDRVKVLLVPSLWNEAWGAVITEAQLRGIPVMASNAGGIPEAKIGVPYLLPVNGLTGATDPKTGEYIVPKQDITPWEEALVKLMARDTSEYEQLSDYTARRTVQWIRGLDHRAQEKWLLDM
;
A
#
# COMPACT_ATOMS: atom_id res chain seq x y z
N MET A 1 2.35 4.79 24.06
CA MET A 1 1.58 3.57 23.77
C MET A 1 2.50 2.40 23.43
N ARG A 2 1.93 1.20 23.35
CA ARG A 2 2.56 0.00 22.75
C ARG A 2 1.71 -0.41 21.54
N VAL A 3 2.24 -0.29 20.34
CA VAL A 3 1.49 -0.53 19.09
C VAL A 3 2.05 -1.76 18.38
N PHE A 4 1.18 -2.72 18.06
CA PHE A 4 1.53 -3.90 17.27
C PHE A 4 0.83 -3.81 15.92
N LEU A 5 1.61 -3.69 14.84
CA LEU A 5 1.08 -3.59 13.47
C LEU A 5 1.18 -4.94 12.76
N VAL A 6 0.13 -5.38 12.08
CA VAL A 6 0.21 -6.51 11.15
C VAL A 6 0.32 -6.01 9.71
N GLN A 7 1.46 -6.27 9.08
CA GLN A 7 1.73 -5.88 7.70
C GLN A 7 1.37 -6.99 6.71
N THR A 8 0.51 -6.69 5.74
CA THR A 8 0.14 -7.66 4.68
C THR A 8 1.02 -7.56 3.43
N ALA A 9 1.74 -6.45 3.24
CA ALA A 9 2.64 -6.32 2.11
C ALA A 9 3.93 -7.14 2.29
N HIS A 10 4.46 -7.64 1.18
CA HIS A 10 5.64 -8.49 1.17
C HIS A 10 6.93 -7.71 0.87
N GLY A 11 7.96 -7.96 1.68
CA GLY A 11 9.27 -7.31 1.65
C GLY A 11 9.44 -6.25 2.74
N LEU A 12 10.67 -6.04 3.19
CA LEU A 12 11.05 -4.94 4.10
C LEU A 12 11.30 -3.61 3.36
N ASP A 13 11.14 -3.61 2.04
CA ASP A 13 11.27 -2.44 1.18
C ASP A 13 10.23 -2.49 0.04
N SER A 14 8.98 -2.79 0.42
CA SER A 14 7.92 -2.98 -0.57
C SER A 14 7.55 -1.66 -1.23
N PRO A 15 7.46 -1.57 -2.58
CA PRO A 15 7.06 -0.34 -3.27
C PRO A 15 5.55 -0.01 -3.13
N SER A 16 4.81 -0.78 -2.34
CA SER A 16 3.38 -0.58 -2.09
C SER A 16 3.12 0.68 -1.26
N GLY A 17 2.16 1.50 -1.66
CA GLY A 17 1.73 2.68 -0.89
C GLY A 17 1.20 2.31 0.50
N GLY A 18 0.49 1.19 0.63
CA GLY A 18 0.01 0.70 1.93
C GLY A 18 1.16 0.29 2.86
N TYR A 19 2.22 -0.30 2.30
CA TYR A 19 3.45 -0.58 3.06
C TYR A 19 4.13 0.69 3.54
N LYS A 20 4.43 1.62 2.63
CA LYS A 20 5.06 2.89 2.98
C LYS A 20 4.27 3.67 4.04
N SER A 21 2.94 3.70 3.91
CA SER A 21 2.07 4.35 4.90
C SER A 21 2.19 3.71 6.27
N ASN A 22 2.07 2.37 6.33
CA ASN A 22 2.12 1.63 7.57
C ASN A 22 3.50 1.76 8.24
N TYR A 23 4.59 1.61 7.47
CA TYR A 23 5.95 1.74 7.97
C TYR A 23 6.24 3.16 8.46
N GLY A 24 5.90 4.19 7.67
CA GLY A 24 6.04 5.58 8.09
C GLY A 24 5.26 5.89 9.36
N PHE A 25 4.08 5.28 9.54
CA PHE A 25 3.23 5.48 10.72
C PHE A 25 3.89 4.90 11.98
N ILE A 26 4.33 3.65 11.93
CA ILE A 26 5.00 3.02 13.08
C ILE A 26 6.34 3.68 13.40
N ASN A 27 7.09 4.11 12.38
CA ASN A 27 8.36 4.79 12.56
C ASN A 27 8.17 6.17 13.23
N GLN A 28 7.14 6.90 12.82
CA GLN A 28 6.78 8.16 13.47
C GLN A 28 6.38 7.95 14.94
N LEU A 29 5.51 6.98 15.25
CA LEU A 29 5.17 6.67 16.64
C LEU A 29 6.40 6.28 17.47
N ARG A 30 7.35 5.58 16.85
CA ARG A 30 8.61 5.23 17.50
C ARG A 30 9.45 6.47 17.81
N SER A 31 9.50 7.44 16.90
CA SER A 31 10.16 8.73 17.14
C SER A 31 9.50 9.57 18.26
N TYR A 32 8.21 9.37 18.52
CA TYR A 32 7.50 9.95 19.67
C TYR A 32 7.69 9.17 20.98
N GLY A 33 8.56 8.17 21.00
CA GLY A 33 8.91 7.40 22.20
C GLY A 33 7.96 6.26 22.53
N HIS A 34 7.06 5.87 21.62
CA HIS A 34 6.25 4.67 21.81
C HIS A 34 7.05 3.39 21.55
N ALA A 35 6.58 2.28 22.10
CA ALA A 35 7.09 0.96 21.74
C ALA A 35 6.29 0.44 20.54
N VAL A 36 6.99 -0.06 19.52
CA VAL A 36 6.35 -0.56 18.31
C VAL A 36 6.90 -1.92 17.90
N ALA A 37 6.00 -2.81 17.52
CA ALA A 37 6.31 -4.07 16.87
C ALA A 37 5.49 -4.23 15.60
N GLN A 38 5.99 -5.03 14.66
CA GLN A 38 5.22 -5.44 13.50
C GLN A 38 5.45 -6.90 13.12
N THR A 39 4.44 -7.55 12.56
CA THR A 39 4.66 -8.74 11.73
C THR A 39 4.81 -8.28 10.28
N CYS A 40 5.75 -8.86 9.56
CA CYS A 40 6.02 -8.54 8.16
C CYS A 40 6.48 -9.80 7.41
N TYR A 41 6.60 -9.70 6.09
CA TYR A 41 7.20 -10.75 5.27
C TYR A 41 8.53 -10.26 4.73
N ALA A 42 9.59 -11.03 4.91
CA ALA A 42 10.94 -10.64 4.49
C ALA A 42 11.68 -11.78 3.80
N PHE A 43 12.62 -11.43 2.93
CA PHE A 43 13.70 -12.32 2.53
C PHE A 43 14.81 -12.32 3.58
N ASP A 44 15.61 -13.40 3.64
CA ASP A 44 16.69 -13.49 4.64
C ASP A 44 17.73 -12.39 4.41
N GLU A 45 18.02 -12.07 3.15
CA GLU A 45 18.96 -11.02 2.75
C GLU A 45 18.49 -9.63 3.21
N GLU A 46 17.17 -9.36 3.16
CA GLU A 46 16.61 -8.10 3.65
C GLU A 46 16.78 -7.96 5.18
N ILE A 47 16.65 -9.05 5.93
CA ILE A 47 16.87 -9.06 7.37
C ILE A 47 18.35 -8.79 7.69
N GLU A 48 19.27 -9.38 6.93
CA GLU A 48 20.71 -9.16 7.08
C GLU A 48 21.09 -7.71 6.79
N GLU A 49 20.54 -7.11 5.72
CA GLU A 49 20.72 -5.69 5.39
C GLU A 49 20.21 -4.77 6.51
N CYS A 50 19.00 -5.01 7.02
CA CYS A 50 18.45 -4.25 8.15
C CYS A 50 19.28 -4.42 9.42
N ALA A 51 19.75 -5.63 9.71
CA ALA A 51 20.60 -5.89 10.87
C ALA A 51 21.96 -5.19 10.78
N ALA A 52 22.53 -5.08 9.57
CA ALA A 52 23.75 -4.30 9.33
C ALA A 52 23.51 -2.80 9.57
N LYS A 53 22.44 -2.23 8.99
CA LYS A 53 22.05 -0.82 9.20
C LYS A 53 21.82 -0.49 10.68
N ALA A 54 21.18 -1.40 11.42
CA ALA A 54 20.96 -1.23 12.85
C ALA A 54 22.30 -1.15 13.61
N LYS A 55 23.25 -2.04 13.31
CA LYS A 55 24.60 -2.02 13.92
C LYS A 55 25.33 -0.72 13.60
N ASP A 56 25.24 -0.23 12.36
CA ASP A 56 25.86 1.03 11.95
C ASP A 56 25.29 2.24 12.72
N LYS A 57 24.00 2.20 13.09
CA LYS A 57 23.36 3.18 13.99
C LYS A 57 23.57 2.89 15.49
N GLY A 58 24.44 1.94 15.85
CA GLY A 58 24.74 1.58 17.24
C GLY A 58 23.63 0.80 17.96
N ILE A 59 22.68 0.24 17.21
CA ILE A 59 21.55 -0.55 17.73
C ILE A 59 21.90 -2.03 17.62
N ASN A 60 21.70 -2.79 18.70
CA ASN A 60 21.82 -4.24 18.64
C ASN A 60 20.56 -4.83 17.96
N PRO A 61 20.69 -5.47 16.79
CA PRO A 61 19.54 -5.96 16.05
C PRO A 61 18.86 -7.16 16.69
N LYS A 62 19.48 -7.81 17.70
CA LYS A 62 18.88 -8.94 18.45
C LYS A 62 18.18 -9.95 17.53
N VAL A 63 18.87 -10.40 16.48
CA VAL A 63 18.33 -11.35 15.50
C VAL A 63 18.16 -12.70 16.19
N ASP A 64 16.92 -13.14 16.31
CA ASP A 64 16.53 -14.39 16.99
C ASP A 64 15.64 -15.22 16.07
N ARG A 65 15.91 -16.53 15.99
CA ARG A 65 15.15 -17.45 15.16
C ARG A 65 14.13 -18.16 16.03
N LEU A 66 12.85 -17.90 15.76
CA LEU A 66 11.76 -18.57 16.44
C LEU A 66 11.56 -19.99 15.88
N PRO A 67 10.85 -20.87 16.61
CA PRO A 67 10.39 -22.14 16.07
C PRO A 67 9.65 -21.94 14.75
N ASN A 68 9.94 -22.80 13.77
CA ASN A 68 9.25 -22.76 12.49
C ASN A 68 7.76 -23.06 12.68
N ILE A 69 6.92 -22.40 11.89
CA ILE A 69 5.50 -22.73 11.78
C ILE A 69 5.38 -23.97 10.89
N ASP A 70 4.83 -25.05 11.43
CA ASP A 70 4.55 -26.27 10.66
C ASP A 70 3.21 -26.14 9.92
N PHE A 71 3.25 -26.23 8.59
CA PHE A 71 2.08 -26.22 7.73
C PHE A 71 1.69 -27.62 7.23
N GLY A 72 2.32 -28.67 7.78
CA GLY A 72 2.06 -30.06 7.40
C GLY A 72 2.79 -30.43 6.11
N ARG A 73 2.18 -31.27 5.28
CA ARG A 73 2.77 -31.73 4.01
C ARG A 73 2.09 -31.08 2.83
N ASN A 74 2.89 -30.72 1.83
CA ASN A 74 2.38 -30.25 0.55
C ASN A 74 1.55 -31.37 -0.11
N PRO A 75 0.26 -31.14 -0.45
CA PRO A 75 -0.58 -32.19 -1.02
C PRO A 75 -0.10 -32.72 -2.38
N LYS A 76 0.66 -31.90 -3.13
CA LYS A 76 1.17 -32.26 -4.46
C LYS A 76 2.52 -32.97 -4.41
N THR A 77 3.42 -32.56 -3.52
CA THR A 77 4.80 -33.08 -3.48
C THR A 77 5.07 -34.02 -2.31
N GLY A 78 4.19 -34.06 -1.30
CA GLY A 78 4.36 -34.85 -0.08
C GLY A 78 5.46 -34.37 0.88
N LEU A 79 6.19 -33.31 0.52
CA LEU A 79 7.25 -32.71 1.34
C LEU A 79 6.66 -31.89 2.49
N GLY A 80 7.32 -31.90 3.64
CA GLY A 80 6.98 -31.04 4.77
C GLY A 80 7.09 -29.56 4.40
N GLN A 81 6.11 -28.77 4.78
CA GLN A 81 6.06 -27.32 4.58
C GLN A 81 6.22 -26.65 5.93
N GLN A 82 7.35 -25.98 6.10
CA GLN A 82 7.62 -25.17 7.28
C GLN A 82 7.94 -23.76 6.86
N VAL A 83 7.43 -22.78 7.61
CA VAL A 83 7.74 -21.37 7.40
C VAL A 83 8.57 -20.87 8.56
N ARG A 84 9.72 -20.30 8.23
CA ARG A 84 10.63 -19.70 9.19
C ARG A 84 10.09 -18.36 9.68
N VAL A 85 10.29 -18.10 10.97
CA VAL A 85 9.99 -16.81 11.59
C VAL A 85 11.25 -16.29 12.29
N THR A 86 11.57 -15.02 12.07
CA THR A 86 12.75 -14.36 12.64
C THR A 86 12.34 -13.07 13.32
N LYS A 87 12.74 -12.92 14.59
CA LYS A 87 12.64 -11.67 15.35
C LYS A 87 13.91 -10.86 15.16
N PHE A 88 13.78 -9.55 14.96
CA PHE A 88 14.93 -8.64 15.00
C PHE A 88 14.46 -7.21 15.30
N VAL A 89 15.39 -6.34 15.66
CA VAL A 89 15.20 -4.92 15.88
C VAL A 89 15.89 -4.17 14.73
N ASP A 90 15.16 -3.30 14.05
CA ASP A 90 15.72 -2.50 12.95
C ASP A 90 16.44 -1.23 13.45
N GLU A 91 16.99 -0.46 12.51
CA GLU A 91 17.70 0.79 12.77
C GLU A 91 16.83 1.90 13.36
N ASN A 92 15.51 1.74 13.33
CA ASN A 92 14.55 2.66 13.95
C ASN A 92 14.09 2.13 15.32
N GLN A 93 14.67 1.04 15.81
CA GLN A 93 14.31 0.36 17.05
C GLN A 93 12.87 -0.19 17.05
N ILE A 94 12.36 -0.59 15.88
CA ILE A 94 11.09 -1.32 15.74
C ILE A 94 11.38 -2.81 15.87
N LEU A 95 10.55 -3.52 16.65
CA LEU A 95 10.61 -4.98 16.75
C LEU A 95 9.89 -5.62 15.55
N ASN A 96 10.63 -6.29 14.69
CA ASN A 96 10.13 -6.97 13.52
C ASN A 96 10.00 -8.47 13.78
N ILE A 97 8.82 -9.03 13.52
CA ILE A 97 8.53 -10.47 13.48
C ILE A 97 8.35 -10.85 12.00
N ALA A 98 9.45 -11.24 11.36
CA ALA A 98 9.49 -11.52 9.93
C ALA A 98 9.14 -12.98 9.63
N ILE A 99 8.11 -13.17 8.81
CA ILE A 99 7.73 -14.45 8.20
C ILE A 99 8.50 -14.59 6.89
N SER A 100 9.22 -15.69 6.70
CA SER A 100 10.02 -15.91 5.50
C SER A 100 9.16 -15.89 4.24
N ARG A 101 9.42 -14.93 3.35
CA ARG A 101 8.68 -14.75 2.10
C ARG A 101 8.86 -15.91 1.13
N HIS A 102 10.08 -16.43 1.00
CA HIS A 102 10.36 -17.58 0.12
C HIS A 102 9.52 -18.80 0.53
N LEU A 103 9.50 -19.10 1.83
CA LEU A 103 8.75 -20.24 2.35
C LEU A 103 7.23 -19.99 2.33
N TRP A 104 6.81 -18.75 2.59
CA TRP A 104 5.40 -18.35 2.47
C TRP A 104 4.87 -18.45 1.04
N ALA A 105 5.66 -18.10 0.02
CA ALA A 105 5.23 -18.24 -1.37
C ALA A 105 4.91 -19.70 -1.75
N SER A 106 5.60 -20.66 -1.13
CA SER A 106 5.30 -22.09 -1.29
C SER A 106 3.99 -22.53 -0.62
N TYR A 107 3.41 -21.68 0.22
CA TYR A 107 2.17 -21.90 0.97
C TYR A 107 0.93 -21.30 0.30
N LEU A 108 1.07 -20.27 -0.55
CA LEU A 108 -0.02 -19.51 -1.17
C LEU A 108 -0.81 -20.28 -2.26
N GLY A 109 -1.56 -21.30 -1.84
CA GLY A 109 -2.55 -22.00 -2.66
C GLY A 109 -3.99 -21.62 -2.31
N LYS A 110 -4.95 -21.98 -3.18
CA LYS A 110 -6.40 -21.80 -2.96
C LYS A 110 -6.92 -22.37 -1.64
N GLU A 111 -6.24 -23.39 -1.13
CA GLU A 111 -6.60 -24.06 0.12
C GLU A 111 -6.48 -23.15 1.34
N VAL A 112 -5.45 -22.29 1.39
CA VAL A 112 -5.24 -21.35 2.50
C VAL A 112 -6.34 -20.30 2.55
N THR A 113 -6.74 -19.80 1.38
CA THR A 113 -7.87 -18.87 1.25
C THR A 113 -9.15 -19.51 1.78
N ALA A 114 -9.42 -20.77 1.41
CA ALA A 114 -10.60 -21.50 1.88
C ALA A 114 -10.56 -21.76 3.38
N GLU A 115 -9.41 -22.13 3.94
CA GLU A 115 -9.25 -22.34 5.39
C GLU A 115 -9.36 -21.05 6.19
N THR A 116 -8.79 -19.96 5.69
CA THR A 116 -8.91 -18.64 6.32
C THR A 116 -10.37 -18.21 6.35
N LYS A 117 -11.08 -18.39 5.23
CA LYS A 117 -12.52 -18.16 5.15
C LYS A 117 -13.30 -19.01 6.15
N ALA A 118 -13.05 -20.31 6.20
CA ALA A 118 -13.71 -21.23 7.12
C ALA A 118 -13.46 -20.85 8.59
N TYR A 119 -12.24 -20.43 8.94
CA TYR A 119 -11.93 -19.95 10.28
C TYR A 119 -12.66 -18.64 10.62
N ILE A 120 -12.70 -17.69 9.68
CA ILE A 120 -13.45 -16.43 9.83
C ILE A 120 -14.93 -16.71 10.11
N GLU A 121 -15.54 -17.63 9.35
CA GLU A 121 -16.97 -17.97 9.42
C GLU A 121 -17.32 -18.85 10.64
N GLY A 122 -16.49 -19.85 10.96
CA GLY A 122 -16.85 -20.92 11.90
C GLY A 122 -16.04 -20.98 13.21
N ASN A 123 -14.94 -20.24 13.33
CA ASN A 123 -13.94 -20.39 14.41
C ASN A 123 -13.27 -21.78 14.48
N ASP A 124 -13.30 -22.55 13.39
CA ASP A 124 -12.72 -23.90 13.32
C ASP A 124 -11.49 -23.90 12.41
N PRO A 125 -10.27 -23.67 12.95
CA PRO A 125 -9.06 -23.65 12.15
C PRO A 125 -8.58 -25.08 11.85
N SER A 126 -8.13 -25.31 10.62
CA SER A 126 -7.28 -26.46 10.30
C SER A 126 -6.04 -26.51 11.21
N SER A 127 -5.40 -27.68 11.37
CA SER A 127 -4.19 -27.78 12.21
C SER A 127 -3.09 -26.81 11.78
N ARG A 128 -2.93 -26.59 10.47
CA ARG A 128 -1.96 -25.65 9.92
C ARG A 128 -2.35 -24.18 10.19
N MET A 129 -3.64 -23.85 10.09
CA MET A 129 -4.15 -22.53 10.43
C MET A 129 -4.00 -22.26 11.94
N ALA A 130 -4.23 -23.26 12.79
CA ALA A 130 -4.04 -23.16 14.23
C ALA A 130 -2.58 -22.81 14.59
N ASN A 131 -1.59 -23.37 13.88
CA ASN A 131 -0.18 -23.03 14.08
C ASN A 131 0.12 -21.56 13.71
N LEU A 132 -0.47 -21.06 12.64
CA LEU A 132 -0.34 -19.65 12.24
C LEU A 132 -1.01 -18.71 13.25
N ILE A 133 -2.23 -19.04 13.68
CA ILE A 133 -2.97 -18.31 14.72
C ILE A 133 -2.16 -18.29 16.03
N ASN A 134 -1.57 -19.42 16.41
CA ASN A 134 -0.74 -19.52 17.61
C ASN A 134 0.50 -18.62 17.50
N MET A 135 1.15 -18.56 16.33
CA MET A 135 2.25 -17.61 16.11
C MET A 135 1.79 -16.17 16.33
N TYR A 136 0.76 -15.70 15.61
CA TYR A 136 0.29 -14.32 15.75
C TYR A 136 -0.12 -13.99 17.19
N SER A 137 -0.98 -14.82 17.79
CA SER A 137 -1.50 -14.58 19.13
C SER A 137 -0.42 -14.61 20.21
N THR A 138 0.57 -15.51 20.10
CA THR A 138 1.72 -15.54 21.02
C THR A 138 2.54 -14.26 20.89
N GLN A 139 2.83 -13.82 19.66
CA GLN A 139 3.65 -12.63 19.43
C GLN A 139 2.96 -11.34 19.87
N ILE A 140 1.66 -11.22 19.63
CA ILE A 140 0.83 -10.13 20.14
C ILE A 140 0.83 -10.17 21.68
N ALA A 141 0.60 -11.33 22.29
CA ALA A 141 0.56 -11.48 23.74
C ALA A 141 1.91 -11.15 24.41
N GLU A 142 3.02 -11.65 23.90
CA GLU A 142 4.38 -11.34 24.41
C GLU A 142 4.69 -9.85 24.33
N PHE A 143 4.22 -9.18 23.27
CA PHE A 143 4.42 -7.75 23.13
C PHE A 143 3.51 -6.91 24.05
N GLN A 144 2.44 -7.44 24.62
CA GLN A 144 1.54 -6.70 25.52
C GLN A 144 1.11 -5.34 24.92
N PRO A 145 0.50 -5.29 23.72
CA PRO A 145 0.13 -4.03 23.10
C PRO A 145 -0.98 -3.32 23.87
N THR A 146 -1.02 -2.00 23.72
CA THR A 146 -2.22 -1.20 23.98
C THR A 146 -3.13 -1.14 22.76
N HIS A 147 -2.56 -1.30 21.56
CA HIS A 147 -3.26 -1.21 20.27
C HIS A 147 -2.71 -2.27 19.32
N VAL A 148 -3.61 -2.97 18.64
CA VAL A 148 -3.27 -3.85 17.50
C VAL A 148 -3.88 -3.25 16.25
N VAL A 149 -3.03 -2.95 15.27
CA VAL A 149 -3.38 -2.27 14.02
C VAL A 149 -3.22 -3.25 12.87
N PHE A 150 -4.22 -3.39 12.01
CA PHE A 150 -4.23 -4.37 10.92
C PHE A 150 -5.10 -3.94 9.74
N ASN A 151 -5.09 -4.70 8.66
CA ASN A 151 -5.88 -4.43 7.45
C ASN A 151 -6.38 -5.71 6.74
N ASP A 152 -6.49 -6.82 7.49
CA ASP A 152 -6.93 -8.12 7.00
C ASP A 152 -7.91 -8.82 7.95
N GLY A 153 -8.76 -9.68 7.38
CA GLY A 153 -9.81 -10.40 8.10
C GLY A 153 -9.28 -11.48 9.06
N LEU A 154 -8.11 -12.08 8.78
CA LEU A 154 -7.53 -13.11 9.64
C LEU A 154 -7.08 -12.51 10.97
N THR A 155 -6.31 -11.42 10.94
CA THR A 155 -5.88 -10.71 12.15
C THR A 155 -7.06 -10.13 12.91
N MET A 156 -8.06 -9.61 12.19
CA MET A 156 -9.31 -9.16 12.79
C MET A 156 -9.96 -10.30 13.58
N LYS A 157 -10.04 -11.51 13.01
CA LYS A 157 -10.59 -12.69 13.68
C LYS A 157 -9.76 -13.16 14.87
N ILE A 158 -8.43 -13.24 14.71
CA ILE A 158 -7.51 -13.64 15.79
C ILE A 158 -7.67 -12.71 16.99
N THR A 159 -7.59 -11.40 16.77
CA THR A 159 -7.70 -10.41 17.85
C THR A 159 -9.07 -10.41 18.53
N GLU A 160 -10.15 -10.71 17.79
CA GLU A 160 -11.48 -10.95 18.38
C GLU A 160 -11.43 -12.10 19.40
N GLN A 161 -10.87 -13.25 19.01
CA GLN A 161 -10.80 -14.44 19.87
C GLN A 161 -9.89 -14.24 21.08
N MET A 162 -8.77 -13.52 20.91
CA MET A 162 -7.84 -13.22 22.01
C MET A 162 -8.52 -12.45 23.16
N LEU A 163 -9.48 -11.58 22.83
CA LEU A 163 -10.19 -10.74 23.80
C LEU A 163 -11.47 -11.39 24.37
N ARG A 164 -11.85 -12.59 23.92
CA ARG A 164 -13.01 -13.30 24.49
C ARG A 164 -12.67 -13.78 25.90
N SER A 165 -13.59 -13.57 26.84
CA SER A 165 -13.40 -13.80 28.28
C SER A 165 -13.04 -15.23 28.70
N ALA A 166 -13.11 -16.21 27.80
CA ALA A 166 -12.84 -17.63 28.06
C ALA A 166 -11.49 -18.15 27.52
N GLY A 167 -10.64 -17.29 26.95
CA GLY A 167 -9.37 -17.68 26.35
C GLY A 167 -8.17 -17.66 27.31
N PRO A 168 -7.05 -18.34 26.97
CA PRO A 168 -5.79 -18.30 27.74
C PRO A 168 -5.15 -16.91 27.83
N GLN A 169 -5.61 -15.97 26.98
CA GLN A 169 -5.14 -14.59 26.89
C GLN A 169 -6.18 -13.58 27.40
N SER A 170 -7.21 -14.03 28.11
CA SER A 170 -8.35 -13.22 28.59
C SER A 170 -7.97 -12.05 29.52
N SER A 171 -6.75 -12.00 30.04
CA SER A 171 -6.22 -10.86 30.80
C SER A 171 -5.71 -9.72 29.92
N LEU A 172 -5.44 -9.97 28.63
CA LEU A 172 -5.02 -8.94 27.69
C LEU A 172 -6.15 -7.94 27.45
N LYS A 173 -5.78 -6.67 27.41
CA LYS A 173 -6.67 -5.57 27.02
C LYS A 173 -5.94 -4.70 26.03
N PHE A 174 -6.45 -4.64 24.80
CA PHE A 174 -5.93 -3.77 23.75
C PHE A 174 -7.06 -3.34 22.82
N LYS A 175 -6.85 -2.20 22.17
CA LYS A 175 -7.73 -1.65 21.15
C LYS A 175 -7.46 -2.30 19.79
N ARG A 176 -8.51 -2.59 19.05
CA ARG A 176 -8.46 -3.19 17.70
C ARG A 176 -8.75 -2.13 16.66
N VAL A 177 -7.74 -1.83 15.84
CA VAL A 177 -7.80 -0.73 14.85
C VAL A 177 -7.56 -1.27 13.44
N CYS A 178 -8.52 -1.06 12.54
CA CYS A 178 -8.37 -1.40 11.13
C CYS A 178 -7.92 -0.18 10.32
N VAL A 179 -6.96 -0.34 9.42
CA VAL A 179 -6.55 0.68 8.44
C VAL A 179 -6.99 0.25 7.05
N VAL A 180 -7.76 1.09 6.37
CA VAL A 180 -8.33 0.80 5.05
C VAL A 180 -7.52 1.55 4.00
N HIS A 181 -6.67 0.80 3.30
CA HIS A 181 -5.79 1.29 2.23
C HIS A 181 -6.40 1.20 0.83
N SER A 182 -7.54 0.53 0.68
CA SER A 182 -8.25 0.39 -0.60
C SER A 182 -9.70 -0.06 -0.41
N ALA A 183 -10.58 0.24 -1.37
CA ALA A 183 -12.00 -0.13 -1.31
C ALA A 183 -12.21 -1.66 -1.32
N GLU A 184 -11.28 -2.42 -1.92
CA GLU A 184 -11.30 -3.89 -2.04
C GLU A 184 -11.07 -4.59 -0.70
N GLN A 185 -10.52 -3.88 0.29
CA GLN A 185 -10.37 -4.37 1.66
C GLN A 185 -11.67 -4.29 2.44
N LEU A 186 -12.65 -3.51 1.97
CA LEU A 186 -13.94 -3.37 2.63
C LEU A 186 -14.87 -4.52 2.21
N PRO A 187 -15.67 -5.05 3.16
CA PRO A 187 -16.48 -6.23 2.94
C PRO A 187 -17.79 -5.98 2.18
N PHE A 188 -17.85 -4.91 1.39
CA PHE A 188 -19.07 -4.47 0.71
C PHE A 188 -18.77 -3.57 -0.49
N GLY A 189 -19.82 -3.29 -1.26
CA GLY A 189 -19.76 -2.49 -2.46
C GLY A 189 -19.09 -3.23 -3.63
N PRO A 190 -19.00 -2.56 -4.80
CA PRO A 190 -18.63 -3.20 -6.06
C PRO A 190 -17.19 -3.73 -6.14
N PHE A 191 -16.32 -3.36 -5.18
CA PHE A 191 -14.91 -3.75 -5.20
C PHE A 191 -14.54 -4.81 -4.15
N CYS A 192 -15.45 -5.25 -3.26
CA CYS A 192 -15.11 -6.28 -2.25
C CYS A 192 -14.46 -7.50 -2.92
N GLY A 193 -13.33 -7.94 -2.37
CA GLY A 193 -12.62 -9.13 -2.83
C GLY A 193 -11.83 -8.93 -4.13
N GLY A 194 -11.76 -7.69 -4.63
CA GLY A 194 -10.97 -7.34 -5.81
C GLY A 194 -9.46 -7.49 -5.65
N LEU A 195 -8.98 -7.62 -4.41
CA LEU A 195 -7.59 -7.85 -4.06
C LEU A 195 -7.44 -9.21 -3.39
N SER A 196 -6.56 -10.05 -3.92
CA SER A 196 -6.31 -11.39 -3.38
C SER A 196 -5.96 -11.35 -1.89
N GLY A 197 -6.59 -12.22 -1.10
CA GLY A 197 -6.37 -12.31 0.35
C GLY A 197 -7.22 -11.36 1.21
N HIS A 198 -8.05 -10.50 0.60
CA HIS A 198 -8.97 -9.59 1.30
C HIS A 198 -10.43 -9.93 1.00
N CYS A 199 -11.35 -9.55 1.90
CA CYS A 199 -12.79 -9.85 1.80
C CYS A 199 -13.07 -11.35 1.53
N LEU A 200 -12.51 -12.24 2.35
CA LEU A 200 -12.68 -13.69 2.18
C LEU A 200 -14.08 -14.17 2.60
N SER A 201 -14.67 -13.50 3.59
CA SER A 201 -16.06 -13.68 4.00
C SER A 201 -16.69 -12.31 4.25
N ALA A 202 -17.35 -11.75 3.22
CA ALA A 202 -17.94 -10.41 3.27
C ALA A 202 -18.86 -10.22 4.49
N ASP A 203 -19.82 -11.13 4.71
CA ASP A 203 -20.78 -10.99 5.81
C ASP A 203 -20.09 -11.02 7.18
N SER A 204 -19.19 -11.99 7.39
CA SER A 204 -18.47 -12.13 8.66
C SER A 204 -17.52 -10.97 8.91
N GLU A 205 -16.79 -10.52 7.89
CA GLU A 205 -15.88 -9.38 8.00
C GLU A 205 -16.63 -8.08 8.24
N ASN A 206 -17.79 -7.88 7.62
CA ASN A 206 -18.63 -6.70 7.87
C ASN A 206 -19.09 -6.62 9.33
N GLU A 207 -19.54 -7.74 9.91
CA GLU A 207 -19.90 -7.78 11.34
C GLU A 207 -18.69 -7.56 12.24
N MET A 208 -17.54 -8.17 11.92
CA MET A 208 -16.32 -7.96 12.70
C MET A 208 -15.83 -6.51 12.65
N MET A 209 -15.95 -5.82 11.52
CA MET A 209 -15.58 -4.41 11.39
C MET A 209 -16.39 -3.51 12.32
N LYS A 210 -17.68 -3.81 12.52
CA LYS A 210 -18.55 -3.04 13.45
C LYS A 210 -18.12 -3.19 14.92
N GLY A 211 -17.42 -4.27 15.26
CA GLY A 211 -16.89 -4.54 16.60
C GLY A 211 -15.48 -4.01 16.86
N LEU A 212 -14.94 -3.17 15.98
CA LEU A 212 -13.61 -2.56 16.14
C LEU A 212 -13.69 -1.28 16.97
N ASP A 213 -12.62 -1.00 17.72
CA ASP A 213 -12.49 0.25 18.48
C ASP A 213 -12.22 1.45 17.55
N GLY A 214 -11.60 1.21 16.39
CA GLY A 214 -11.32 2.26 15.41
C GLY A 214 -11.15 1.74 13.99
N ILE A 215 -11.58 2.54 13.02
CA ILE A 215 -11.37 2.27 11.59
C ILE A 215 -10.81 3.55 10.96
N TRP A 216 -9.58 3.46 10.45
CA TRP A 216 -8.87 4.54 9.79
C TRP A 216 -8.97 4.39 8.27
N SER A 217 -9.69 5.30 7.63
CA SER A 217 -9.68 5.48 6.19
C SER A 217 -8.56 6.43 5.78
N VAL A 218 -7.74 6.03 4.81
CA VAL A 218 -6.57 6.83 4.39
C VAL A 218 -6.89 7.99 3.43
N SER A 219 -8.15 8.11 3.03
CA SER A 219 -8.71 9.23 2.24
C SER A 219 -10.18 9.47 2.55
N LYS A 220 -10.69 10.66 2.23
CA LYS A 220 -12.13 10.91 2.24
C LYS A 220 -12.83 10.01 1.23
N GLY A 221 -12.24 9.75 0.07
CA GLY A 221 -12.79 8.82 -0.92
C GLY A 221 -13.07 7.43 -0.34
N ILE A 222 -12.15 6.86 0.45
CA ILE A 222 -12.37 5.57 1.13
C ILE A 222 -13.39 5.70 2.26
N ARG A 223 -13.36 6.78 3.04
CA ARG A 223 -14.36 7.03 4.10
C ARG A 223 -15.77 7.13 3.53
N ASP A 224 -15.92 7.87 2.45
CA ASP A 224 -17.21 8.11 1.79
C ASP A 224 -17.71 6.83 1.11
N TYR A 225 -16.80 6.01 0.54
CA TYR A 225 -17.12 4.66 0.06
C TYR A 225 -17.62 3.76 1.21
N ALA A 226 -16.92 3.75 2.36
CA ALA A 226 -17.31 2.97 3.54
C ALA A 226 -18.72 3.34 4.04
N LEU A 227 -19.01 4.64 4.08
CA LEU A 227 -20.32 5.14 4.46
C LEU A 227 -21.40 4.77 3.43
N THR A 228 -21.13 4.99 2.14
CA THR A 228 -22.12 4.80 1.07
C THR A 228 -22.48 3.34 0.87
N HIS A 229 -21.51 2.43 0.91
CA HIS A 229 -21.72 1.02 0.56
C HIS A 229 -21.91 0.11 1.77
N GLY A 230 -21.39 0.48 2.94
CA GLY A 230 -21.44 -0.35 4.15
C GLY A 230 -22.17 0.28 5.32
N ASN A 231 -22.63 1.53 5.20
CA ASN A 231 -23.10 2.33 6.34
C ASN A 231 -22.08 2.33 7.50
N LEU A 232 -20.80 2.28 7.17
CA LEU A 232 -19.71 2.12 8.13
C LEU A 232 -19.03 3.47 8.37
N GLN A 233 -19.16 3.98 9.59
CA GLN A 233 -18.47 5.20 10.01
C GLN A 233 -16.98 4.92 10.21
N THR A 234 -16.13 5.73 9.59
CA THR A 234 -14.67 5.62 9.71
C THR A 234 -14.05 6.98 9.94
N SER A 235 -12.89 7.00 10.60
CA SER A 235 -12.12 8.22 10.81
C SER A 235 -11.15 8.41 9.65
N PHE A 236 -11.13 9.61 9.06
CA PHE A 236 -10.18 9.94 8.01
C PHE A 236 -8.95 10.63 8.60
N PHE A 237 -7.77 10.08 8.31
CA PHE A 237 -6.50 10.76 8.50
C PHE A 237 -5.66 10.62 7.24
N VAL A 238 -5.07 11.73 6.79
CA VAL A 238 -4.02 11.72 5.76
C VAL A 238 -2.87 10.85 6.25
N HIS A 239 -2.20 10.13 5.35
CA HIS A 239 -0.97 9.42 5.68
C HIS A 239 0.01 10.31 6.46
N ASN A 240 0.75 9.72 7.40
CA ASN A 240 1.83 10.40 8.09
C ASN A 240 2.86 10.93 7.09
N THR A 241 3.55 12.02 7.41
CA THR A 241 4.48 12.66 6.48
C THR A 241 5.68 11.79 6.12
N TRP A 242 6.07 10.85 6.99
CA TRP A 242 7.16 9.90 6.75
C TRP A 242 6.82 8.87 5.66
N THR A 243 5.55 8.82 5.23
CA THR A 243 5.14 8.09 4.02
C THR A 243 5.78 8.67 2.75
N TYR A 244 6.05 9.98 2.72
CA TYR A 244 6.53 10.70 1.55
C TYR A 244 7.94 11.26 1.71
N LEU A 245 8.41 11.39 2.96
CA LEU A 245 9.65 12.06 3.33
C LEU A 245 10.66 11.05 3.85
N ASP A 246 11.86 11.07 3.28
CA ASP A 246 12.97 10.24 3.75
C ASP A 246 13.57 10.85 5.03
N GLU A 247 13.51 10.10 6.13
CA GLU A 247 13.86 10.57 7.49
C GLU A 247 13.20 11.91 7.87
N GLY A 248 12.01 12.19 7.33
CA GLY A 248 11.28 13.44 7.58
C GLY A 248 11.77 14.66 6.79
N ASN A 249 12.75 14.51 5.88
CA ASN A 249 13.30 15.60 5.10
C ASN A 249 12.49 15.89 3.83
N ILE A 250 12.27 17.18 3.54
CA ILE A 250 11.70 17.63 2.27
C ILE A 250 12.72 17.35 1.15
N PRO A 251 12.36 16.60 0.09
CA PRO A 251 13.28 16.31 -0.98
C PRO A 251 13.68 17.56 -1.76
N MET A 252 14.86 17.53 -2.37
CA MET A 252 15.31 18.61 -3.23
C MET A 252 14.38 18.75 -4.44
N ARG A 253 13.96 19.98 -4.73
CA ARG A 253 13.19 20.30 -5.95
C ARG A 253 14.00 19.94 -7.21
N ARG A 254 13.33 19.42 -8.23
CA ARG A 254 13.90 19.12 -9.54
C ARG A 254 13.66 20.25 -10.52
N ASN A 255 14.65 20.50 -11.38
CA ASN A 255 14.51 21.37 -12.54
C ASN A 255 14.46 20.49 -13.80
N ASN A 256 13.27 19.96 -14.09
CA ASN A 256 13.09 18.97 -15.16
C ASN A 256 12.53 19.58 -16.46
N VAL A 257 12.66 20.90 -16.64
CA VAL A 257 12.13 21.60 -17.82
C VAL A 257 12.75 21.12 -19.14
N ASP A 258 14.00 20.66 -19.10
CA ASP A 258 14.77 20.14 -20.22
C ASP A 258 14.58 18.64 -20.48
N LYS A 259 13.92 17.93 -19.55
CA LYS A 259 13.63 16.50 -19.68
C LYS A 259 12.60 16.25 -20.77
N THR A 260 12.53 15.03 -21.26
CA THR A 260 11.64 14.67 -22.38
C THR A 260 10.70 13.52 -22.05
N GLU A 261 10.91 12.83 -20.93
CA GLU A 261 10.20 11.59 -20.61
C GLU A 261 8.90 11.87 -19.84
N VAL A 262 7.81 11.27 -20.32
CA VAL A 262 6.49 11.24 -19.68
C VAL A 262 6.30 9.88 -19.00
N GLY A 263 6.12 9.89 -17.68
CA GLY A 263 6.23 8.68 -16.86
C GLY A 263 4.89 8.08 -16.43
N LEU A 264 4.80 6.74 -16.38
CA LEU A 264 3.75 5.99 -15.69
C LEU A 264 4.40 4.95 -14.76
N ILE A 265 4.06 4.99 -13.47
CA ILE A 265 4.55 4.03 -12.47
C ILE A 265 3.48 2.96 -12.22
N ASN A 266 3.92 1.70 -12.11
CA ASN A 266 3.05 0.53 -11.95
C ASN A 266 2.10 0.35 -13.13
N ALA A 267 2.66 0.26 -14.33
CA ALA A 267 1.90 0.13 -15.57
C ALA A 267 1.04 -1.15 -15.58
N CYS A 268 -0.27 -0.95 -15.46
CA CYS A 268 -1.31 -1.97 -15.61
C CYS A 268 -2.64 -1.32 -16.01
N ALA A 269 -3.59 -2.14 -16.42
CA ALA A 269 -4.92 -1.70 -16.85
C ALA A 269 -5.60 -0.74 -15.86
N LEU A 270 -5.54 -1.08 -14.57
CA LEU A 270 -6.20 -0.36 -13.47
C LEU A 270 -5.54 0.99 -13.17
N LYS A 271 -4.22 1.10 -13.39
CA LYS A 271 -3.45 2.34 -13.25
C LYS A 271 -3.48 3.21 -14.52
N GLY A 272 -4.38 2.91 -15.45
CA GLY A 272 -4.64 3.72 -16.64
C GLY A 272 -3.67 3.50 -17.79
N LEU A 273 -3.07 2.32 -17.88
CA LEU A 273 -2.26 1.92 -19.04
C LEU A 273 -2.96 2.17 -20.40
N PRO A 274 -4.29 1.96 -20.57
CA PRO A 274 -4.96 2.27 -21.83
C PRO A 274 -4.86 3.75 -22.24
N ILE A 275 -4.92 4.68 -21.27
CA ILE A 275 -4.75 6.12 -21.54
C ILE A 275 -3.31 6.39 -21.97
N PHE A 276 -2.34 5.83 -21.25
CA PHE A 276 -0.91 5.98 -21.56
C PHE A 276 -0.57 5.47 -22.97
N VAL A 277 -1.07 4.29 -23.34
CA VAL A 277 -0.86 3.68 -24.66
C VAL A 277 -1.45 4.56 -25.78
N GLU A 278 -2.67 5.05 -25.60
CA GLU A 278 -3.30 5.91 -26.62
C GLU A 278 -2.61 7.26 -26.75
N LEU A 279 -2.13 7.86 -25.65
CA LEU A 279 -1.30 9.06 -25.70
C LEU A 279 0.01 8.82 -26.47
N ALA A 280 0.69 7.71 -26.21
CA ALA A 280 1.93 7.36 -26.89
C ALA A 280 1.74 7.18 -28.41
N LYS A 281 0.61 6.60 -28.83
CA LYS A 281 0.24 6.47 -30.26
C LYS A 281 -0.06 7.81 -30.92
N ARG A 282 -0.82 8.68 -30.24
CA ARG A 282 -1.22 10.00 -30.77
C ARG A 282 -0.06 10.99 -30.81
N LEU A 283 0.92 10.84 -29.92
CA LEU A 283 2.05 11.74 -29.75
C LEU A 283 3.38 11.01 -29.97
N PRO A 284 3.67 10.51 -31.20
CA PRO A 284 4.84 9.68 -31.49
C PRO A 284 6.19 10.42 -31.33
N HIS A 285 6.16 11.75 -31.26
CA HIS A 285 7.32 12.60 -31.05
C HIS A 285 7.68 12.80 -29.56
N ILE A 286 6.79 12.44 -28.64
CA ILE A 286 7.04 12.49 -27.19
C ILE A 286 7.58 11.14 -26.72
N GLN A 287 8.57 11.19 -25.82
CA GLN A 287 9.14 10.00 -25.20
C GLN A 287 8.35 9.63 -23.94
N PHE A 288 7.99 8.36 -23.84
CA PHE A 288 7.23 7.80 -22.72
C PHE A 288 8.06 6.75 -22.00
N VAL A 289 7.82 6.59 -20.70
CA VAL A 289 8.47 5.56 -19.89
C VAL A 289 7.47 4.94 -18.91
N ALA A 290 7.46 3.61 -18.86
CA ALA A 290 6.58 2.81 -18.01
C ALA A 290 7.41 1.95 -17.06
N TRP A 291 7.22 2.13 -15.75
CA TRP A 291 7.82 1.26 -14.73
C TRP A 291 6.88 0.11 -14.39
N MET A 292 7.37 -1.11 -14.58
CA MET A 292 6.65 -2.35 -14.29
C MET A 292 6.86 -2.72 -12.82
N THR A 293 5.79 -2.85 -12.06
CA THR A 293 5.84 -3.22 -10.63
C THR A 293 4.87 -4.37 -10.34
N TRP A 294 4.23 -4.39 -9.18
CA TRP A 294 3.41 -5.51 -8.71
C TRP A 294 2.13 -5.75 -9.52
N GLY A 295 1.57 -4.72 -10.17
CA GLY A 295 0.34 -4.85 -10.96
C GLY A 295 0.56 -5.25 -12.41
N SER A 296 1.82 -5.31 -12.85
CA SER A 296 2.20 -5.49 -14.24
C SER A 296 2.14 -6.96 -14.68
N LYS A 297 1.72 -7.20 -15.93
CA LYS A 297 1.57 -8.53 -16.54
C LYS A 297 2.31 -8.59 -17.88
N GLN A 298 2.66 -9.79 -18.34
CA GLN A 298 3.38 -9.98 -19.61
C GLN A 298 2.64 -9.37 -20.81
N VAL A 299 1.32 -9.51 -20.87
CA VAL A 299 0.48 -8.90 -21.92
C VAL A 299 0.63 -7.37 -22.00
N TYR A 300 0.83 -6.69 -20.87
CA TYR A 300 1.06 -5.24 -20.85
C TYR A 300 2.46 -4.90 -21.37
N ILE A 301 3.46 -5.70 -21.04
CA ILE A 301 4.83 -5.53 -21.56
C ILE A 301 4.83 -5.69 -23.08
N ASP A 302 4.14 -6.71 -23.60
CA ASP A 302 4.08 -6.98 -25.03
C ASP A 302 3.37 -5.85 -25.78
N GLN A 303 2.26 -5.33 -25.25
CA GLN A 303 1.58 -4.14 -25.78
C GLN A 303 2.50 -2.91 -25.82
N LEU A 304 3.29 -2.68 -24.77
CA LEU A 304 4.20 -1.53 -24.71
C LEU A 304 5.38 -1.65 -25.67
N ARG A 305 5.86 -2.87 -25.96
CA ARG A 305 6.96 -3.11 -26.91
C ARG A 305 6.61 -2.75 -28.35
N GLU A 306 5.33 -2.70 -28.70
CA GLU A 306 4.86 -2.29 -30.03
C GLU A 306 4.98 -0.78 -30.26
N LEU A 307 5.24 0.01 -29.21
CA LEU A 307 5.29 1.47 -29.26
C LEU A 307 6.75 1.96 -29.30
N PRO A 308 7.25 2.51 -30.43
CA PRO A 308 8.67 2.84 -30.60
C PRO A 308 9.14 4.01 -29.71
N ASN A 309 8.21 4.79 -29.17
CA ASN A 309 8.46 5.92 -28.28
C ASN A 309 8.23 5.60 -26.80
N VAL A 310 8.08 4.32 -26.42
CA VAL A 310 7.93 3.89 -25.02
C VAL A 310 9.16 3.09 -24.56
N LYS A 311 9.74 3.51 -23.44
CA LYS A 311 10.72 2.72 -22.67
C LYS A 311 10.03 1.94 -21.56
N ILE A 312 10.46 0.69 -21.37
CA ILE A 312 9.95 -0.19 -20.30
C ILE A 312 11.06 -0.38 -19.28
N GLU A 313 10.76 -0.07 -18.02
CA GLU A 313 11.69 -0.13 -16.91
C GLU A 313 11.17 -1.10 -15.84
N SER A 314 12.07 -1.77 -15.12
CA SER A 314 11.71 -2.58 -13.96
C SER A 314 11.49 -1.71 -12.71
N ALA A 315 10.89 -2.29 -11.68
CA ALA A 315 10.85 -1.67 -10.35
C ALA A 315 12.26 -1.30 -9.87
N THR A 316 12.38 -0.19 -9.14
CA THR A 316 13.65 0.34 -8.62
C THR A 316 13.52 0.77 -7.17
N LYS A 317 14.60 0.59 -6.41
CA LYS A 317 14.78 1.13 -5.04
C LYS A 317 15.31 2.57 -5.07
N ASN A 318 16.07 2.95 -6.10
CA ASN A 318 16.66 4.30 -6.23
C ASN A 318 15.75 5.21 -7.04
N THR A 319 14.59 5.55 -6.46
CA THR A 319 13.56 6.34 -7.16
C THR A 319 14.03 7.76 -7.54
N GLU A 320 14.96 8.36 -6.78
CA GLU A 320 15.54 9.66 -7.13
C GLU A 320 16.19 9.64 -8.51
N ARG A 321 17.19 8.77 -8.69
CA ARG A 321 17.97 8.69 -9.93
C ARG A 321 17.16 8.07 -11.06
N ASP A 322 16.43 7.00 -10.76
CA ASP A 322 15.86 6.13 -11.78
C ASP A 322 14.48 6.59 -12.26
N ILE A 323 13.82 7.50 -11.53
CA ILE A 323 12.49 8.05 -11.86
C ILE A 323 12.52 9.59 -11.84
N TRP A 324 12.76 10.18 -10.67
CA TRP A 324 12.49 11.60 -10.45
C TRP A 324 13.45 12.54 -11.19
N ASP A 325 14.68 12.11 -11.48
CA ASP A 325 15.67 12.87 -12.28
C ASP A 325 15.41 12.81 -13.80
N ARG A 326 14.46 11.98 -14.23
CA ARG A 326 14.17 11.68 -15.64
C ARG A 326 12.83 12.25 -16.11
N VAL A 327 11.81 12.18 -15.27
CA VAL A 327 10.43 12.47 -15.65
C VAL A 327 10.19 13.98 -15.74
N LYS A 328 9.78 14.46 -16.92
CA LYS A 328 9.27 15.82 -17.09
C LYS A 328 7.86 15.96 -16.52
N VAL A 329 6.97 15.04 -16.92
CA VAL A 329 5.56 14.99 -16.47
C VAL A 329 5.22 13.57 -16.01
N LEU A 330 4.66 13.44 -14.82
CA LEU A 330 4.14 12.17 -14.32
C LEU A 330 2.65 12.04 -14.69
N LEU A 331 2.29 10.93 -15.33
CA LEU A 331 0.91 10.52 -15.54
C LEU A 331 0.45 9.61 -14.39
N VAL A 332 -0.68 9.95 -13.79
CA VAL A 332 -1.39 9.10 -12.83
C VAL A 332 -2.85 8.93 -13.30
N PRO A 333 -3.09 8.25 -14.43
CA PRO A 333 -4.41 8.12 -15.06
C PRO A 333 -5.25 6.97 -14.45
N SER A 334 -5.16 6.77 -13.14
CA SER A 334 -5.77 5.63 -12.45
C SER A 334 -7.28 5.56 -12.72
N LEU A 335 -7.76 4.40 -13.17
CA LEU A 335 -9.19 4.13 -13.36
C LEU A 335 -9.82 3.50 -12.12
N TRP A 336 -8.96 3.05 -11.20
CA TRP A 336 -9.28 2.46 -9.92
C TRP A 336 -9.83 3.51 -8.95
N ASN A 337 -10.61 3.07 -7.97
CA ASN A 337 -10.97 3.89 -6.81
C ASN A 337 -9.75 4.05 -5.89
N GLU A 338 -8.75 4.79 -6.36
CA GLU A 338 -7.45 4.95 -5.70
C GLU A 338 -7.66 5.53 -4.31
N ALA A 339 -7.02 4.95 -3.29
CA ALA A 339 -7.16 5.49 -1.95
C ALA A 339 -6.51 6.87 -1.83
N TRP A 340 -5.22 7.01 -2.16
CA TRP A 340 -4.51 8.31 -2.12
C TRP A 340 -3.65 8.56 -3.35
N GLY A 341 -2.79 7.61 -3.74
CA GLY A 341 -1.83 7.79 -4.83
C GLY A 341 -0.55 8.49 -4.38
N ALA A 342 0.23 7.84 -3.52
CA ALA A 342 1.44 8.43 -2.89
C ALA A 342 2.44 9.04 -3.89
N VAL A 343 2.59 8.46 -5.07
CA VAL A 343 3.46 8.97 -6.15
C VAL A 343 3.11 10.38 -6.60
N ILE A 344 1.85 10.80 -6.45
CA ILE A 344 1.43 12.18 -6.72
C ILE A 344 2.12 13.12 -5.73
N THR A 345 2.00 12.82 -4.43
CA THR A 345 2.64 13.63 -3.38
C THR A 345 4.17 13.61 -3.52
N GLU A 346 4.77 12.45 -3.80
CA GLU A 346 6.22 12.30 -4.02
C GLU A 346 6.72 13.18 -5.20
N ALA A 347 6.05 13.12 -6.35
CA ALA A 347 6.42 13.92 -7.53
C ALA A 347 6.19 15.43 -7.30
N GLN A 348 5.06 15.79 -6.69
CA GLN A 348 4.75 17.21 -6.43
C GLN A 348 5.72 17.85 -5.42
N LEU A 349 6.20 17.10 -4.41
CA LEU A 349 7.26 17.59 -3.50
C LEU A 349 8.55 17.95 -4.24
N ARG A 350 8.83 17.26 -5.35
CA ARG A 350 9.98 17.51 -6.23
C ARG A 350 9.69 18.57 -7.30
N GLY A 351 8.49 19.14 -7.32
CA GLY A 351 8.07 20.13 -8.32
C GLY A 351 7.84 19.55 -9.71
N ILE A 352 7.65 18.23 -9.82
CA ILE A 352 7.34 17.57 -11.10
C ILE A 352 5.83 17.71 -11.34
N PRO A 353 5.38 18.30 -12.47
CA PRO A 353 3.99 18.31 -12.86
C PRO A 353 3.37 16.91 -12.90
N VAL A 354 2.20 16.78 -12.29
CA VAL A 354 1.43 15.52 -12.27
C VAL A 354 0.07 15.74 -12.92
N MET A 355 -0.17 15.04 -14.02
CA MET A 355 -1.51 14.90 -14.61
C MET A 355 -2.16 13.66 -14.02
N ALA A 356 -3.25 13.85 -13.27
CA ALA A 356 -3.86 12.77 -12.50
C ALA A 356 -5.37 12.69 -12.76
N SER A 357 -5.95 11.50 -12.62
CA SER A 357 -7.38 11.30 -12.84
C SER A 357 -8.23 11.86 -11.69
N ASN A 358 -9.45 12.29 -12.00
CA ASN A 358 -10.46 12.67 -11.00
C ASN A 358 -11.17 11.43 -10.43
N ALA A 359 -10.41 10.50 -9.82
CA ALA A 359 -10.91 9.23 -9.31
C ALA A 359 -10.49 8.96 -7.86
N GLY A 360 -11.40 8.42 -7.06
CA GLY A 360 -11.15 8.10 -5.64
C GLY A 360 -10.59 9.28 -4.85
N GLY A 361 -9.53 9.04 -4.07
CA GLY A 361 -8.81 10.05 -3.31
C GLY A 361 -7.66 10.75 -4.05
N ILE A 362 -7.48 10.54 -5.37
CA ILE A 362 -6.50 11.29 -6.16
C ILE A 362 -6.72 12.81 -6.10
N PRO A 363 -7.95 13.34 -6.16
CA PRO A 363 -8.19 14.78 -6.00
C PRO A 363 -7.64 15.32 -4.66
N GLU A 364 -7.68 14.50 -3.61
CA GLU A 364 -7.14 14.85 -2.28
C GLU A 364 -5.60 14.90 -2.31
N ALA A 365 -4.94 13.92 -2.92
CA ALA A 365 -3.48 13.90 -3.08
C ALA A 365 -2.96 15.02 -4.00
N LYS A 366 -3.77 15.44 -4.98
CA LYS A 366 -3.49 16.60 -5.85
C LYS A 366 -3.56 17.94 -5.12
N ILE A 367 -4.18 18.02 -3.94
CA ILE A 367 -4.23 19.21 -3.07
C ILE A 367 -4.61 20.53 -3.77
N GLY A 368 -5.41 20.44 -4.84
CA GLY A 368 -5.81 21.57 -5.69
C GLY A 368 -4.76 22.07 -6.69
N VAL A 369 -3.69 21.30 -6.94
CA VAL A 369 -2.76 21.55 -8.05
C VAL A 369 -3.45 21.19 -9.38
N PRO A 370 -3.29 22.00 -10.45
CA PRO A 370 -3.92 21.75 -11.76
C PRO A 370 -3.65 20.38 -12.39
N TYR A 371 -4.36 20.13 -13.50
CA TYR A 371 -4.38 18.88 -14.30
C TYR A 371 -4.95 17.66 -13.58
N LEU A 372 -6.08 17.89 -12.90
CA LEU A 372 -7.00 16.83 -12.52
C LEU A 372 -7.96 16.58 -13.71
N LEU A 373 -7.89 15.40 -14.30
CA LEU A 373 -8.49 15.09 -15.61
C LEU A 373 -9.56 14.00 -15.49
N PRO A 374 -10.62 14.04 -16.31
CA PRO A 374 -11.69 13.05 -16.23
C PRO A 374 -11.22 11.66 -16.71
N VAL A 375 -11.83 10.64 -16.13
CA VAL A 375 -11.74 9.24 -16.58
C VAL A 375 -13.11 8.58 -16.43
N ASN A 376 -13.37 7.57 -17.25
CA ASN A 376 -14.45 6.62 -16.99
C ASN A 376 -13.91 5.60 -15.97
N GLY A 377 -14.34 5.71 -14.72
CA GLY A 377 -13.88 4.84 -13.63
C GLY A 377 -14.41 3.41 -13.75
N LEU A 378 -13.73 2.47 -13.09
CA LEU A 378 -14.19 1.08 -13.00
C LEU A 378 -15.55 0.99 -12.29
N THR A 379 -16.40 0.07 -12.75
CA THR A 379 -17.73 -0.18 -12.15
C THR A 379 -17.74 -1.31 -11.13
N GLY A 380 -16.64 -2.06 -11.03
CA GLY A 380 -16.55 -3.32 -10.29
C GLY A 380 -16.88 -4.56 -11.12
N ALA A 381 -17.40 -4.41 -12.34
CA ALA A 381 -17.68 -5.54 -13.22
C ALA A 381 -16.39 -6.25 -13.65
N THR A 382 -16.39 -7.58 -13.63
CA THR A 382 -15.26 -8.43 -14.03
C THR A 382 -15.63 -9.34 -15.20
N ASP A 383 -14.63 -9.70 -16.01
CA ASP A 383 -14.77 -10.74 -17.03
C ASP A 383 -14.87 -12.12 -16.34
N PRO A 384 -15.94 -12.89 -16.54
CA PRO A 384 -16.12 -14.18 -15.87
C PRO A 384 -15.05 -15.23 -16.19
N LYS A 385 -14.34 -15.11 -17.32
CA LYS A 385 -13.31 -16.06 -17.75
C LYS A 385 -11.96 -15.74 -17.12
N THR A 386 -11.62 -14.46 -17.00
CA THR A 386 -10.30 -14.02 -16.53
C THR A 386 -10.31 -13.57 -15.07
N GLY A 387 -11.48 -13.17 -14.55
CA GLY A 387 -11.64 -12.52 -13.25
C GLY A 387 -11.12 -11.08 -13.22
N GLU A 388 -10.67 -10.53 -14.35
CA GLU A 388 -10.14 -9.17 -14.44
C GLU A 388 -11.27 -8.15 -14.55
N TYR A 389 -11.05 -6.94 -14.02
CA TYR A 389 -12.00 -5.83 -14.20
C TYR A 389 -12.18 -5.47 -15.68
N ILE A 390 -13.42 -5.26 -16.07
CA ILE A 390 -13.77 -4.73 -17.39
C ILE A 390 -13.39 -3.24 -17.40
N VAL A 391 -12.41 -2.90 -18.22
CA VAL A 391 -11.94 -1.52 -18.35
C VAL A 391 -12.85 -0.76 -19.32
N PRO A 392 -13.53 0.31 -18.88
CA PRO A 392 -14.34 1.11 -19.78
C PRO A 392 -13.47 1.91 -20.76
N LYS A 393 -14.02 2.20 -21.94
CA LYS A 393 -13.38 3.07 -22.94
C LYS A 393 -13.15 4.46 -22.36
N GLN A 394 -11.99 5.05 -22.63
CA GLN A 394 -11.61 6.36 -22.12
C GLN A 394 -11.69 7.44 -23.21
N ASP A 395 -11.98 8.67 -22.82
CA ASP A 395 -11.76 9.85 -23.66
C ASP A 395 -10.34 10.38 -23.41
N ILE A 396 -9.53 10.36 -24.46
CA ILE A 396 -8.11 10.71 -24.41
C ILE A 396 -7.90 12.20 -24.66
N THR A 397 -8.89 12.90 -25.23
CA THR A 397 -8.75 14.29 -25.68
C THR A 397 -8.30 15.24 -24.56
N PRO A 398 -8.91 15.22 -23.34
CA PRO A 398 -8.48 16.10 -22.26
C PRO A 398 -7.05 15.82 -21.78
N TRP A 399 -6.62 14.56 -21.87
CA TRP A 399 -5.27 14.13 -21.50
C TRP A 399 -4.24 14.58 -22.54
N GLU A 400 -4.57 14.45 -23.82
CA GLU A 400 -3.73 14.88 -24.93
C GLU A 400 -3.51 16.40 -24.91
N GLU A 401 -4.59 17.18 -24.80
CA GLU A 401 -4.53 18.65 -24.74
C GLU A 401 -3.68 19.16 -23.57
N ALA A 402 -3.84 18.54 -22.39
CA ALA A 402 -3.04 18.85 -21.22
C ALA A 402 -1.56 18.51 -21.41
N LEU A 403 -1.26 17.33 -21.96
CA LEU A 403 0.12 16.89 -22.15
C LEU A 403 0.86 17.75 -23.19
N VAL A 404 0.19 18.11 -24.28
CA VAL A 404 0.76 18.98 -25.33
C VAL A 404 1.19 20.34 -24.76
N LYS A 405 0.40 20.92 -23.85
CA LYS A 405 0.76 22.18 -23.17
C LYS A 405 2.01 22.04 -22.31
N LEU A 406 2.08 20.99 -21.49
CA LEU A 406 3.24 20.76 -20.61
C LEU A 406 4.52 20.33 -21.34
N MET A 407 4.38 19.79 -22.55
CA MET A 407 5.48 19.38 -23.41
C MET A 407 5.80 20.40 -24.51
N ALA A 408 5.16 21.57 -24.49
CA ALA A 408 5.39 22.63 -25.46
C ALA A 408 6.84 23.15 -25.43
N ARG A 409 7.29 23.72 -26.55
CA ARG A 409 8.60 24.37 -26.66
C ARG A 409 8.67 25.64 -25.80
N ASP A 410 7.56 26.36 -25.67
CA ASP A 410 7.40 27.42 -24.68
C ASP A 410 7.21 26.77 -23.31
N THR A 411 8.20 26.95 -22.43
CA THR A 411 8.25 26.28 -21.13
C THR A 411 7.51 27.06 -20.03
N SER A 412 6.92 28.21 -20.36
CA SER A 412 6.32 29.11 -19.36
C SER A 412 5.24 28.42 -18.52
N GLU A 413 4.33 27.66 -19.13
CA GLU A 413 3.27 26.93 -18.42
C GLU A 413 3.84 25.83 -17.52
N TYR A 414 4.84 25.09 -18.02
CA TYR A 414 5.55 24.06 -17.25
C TYR A 414 6.26 24.64 -16.03
N GLU A 415 7.03 25.70 -16.21
CA GLU A 415 7.86 26.31 -15.15
C GLU A 415 6.99 26.92 -14.05
N GLN A 416 5.93 27.65 -14.44
CA GLN A 416 4.96 28.21 -13.50
C GLN A 416 4.27 27.11 -12.68
N LEU A 417 3.83 26.03 -13.35
CA LEU A 417 3.19 24.91 -12.68
C LEU A 417 4.15 24.16 -11.77
N SER A 418 5.38 23.89 -12.22
CA SER A 418 6.43 23.22 -11.44
C SER A 418 6.70 23.98 -10.14
N ASP A 419 6.83 25.30 -10.23
CA ASP A 419 7.07 26.17 -9.08
C ASP A 419 5.89 26.21 -8.12
N TYR A 420 4.69 26.41 -8.65
CA TYR A 420 3.46 26.39 -7.86
C TYR A 420 3.28 25.05 -7.15
N THR A 421 3.49 23.94 -7.87
CA THR A 421 3.38 22.57 -7.36
C THR A 421 4.30 22.36 -6.15
N ALA A 422 5.60 22.65 -6.30
CA ALA A 422 6.57 22.47 -5.22
C ALA A 422 6.19 23.31 -3.97
N ARG A 423 5.91 24.61 -4.17
CA ARG A 423 5.56 25.51 -3.05
C ARG A 423 4.29 25.06 -2.33
N ARG A 424 3.23 24.75 -3.09
CA ARG A 424 1.93 24.35 -2.55
C ARG A 424 2.03 23.04 -1.77
N THR A 425 2.77 22.06 -2.27
CA THR A 425 2.93 20.76 -1.61
C THR A 425 3.79 20.84 -0.36
N VAL A 426 4.88 21.61 -0.38
CA VAL A 426 5.69 21.84 0.84
C VAL A 426 4.88 22.57 1.91
N GLN A 427 4.09 23.59 1.54
CA GLN A 427 3.20 24.28 2.47
C GLN A 427 2.16 23.33 3.06
N TRP A 428 1.55 22.47 2.22
CA TRP A 428 0.58 21.48 2.66
C TRP A 428 1.20 20.48 3.66
N ILE A 429 2.34 19.86 3.31
CA ILE A 429 3.03 18.89 4.20
C ILE A 429 3.39 19.52 5.55
N ARG A 430 3.89 20.76 5.57
CA ARG A 430 4.24 21.48 6.81
C ARG A 430 3.03 21.89 7.64
N GLY A 431 1.84 21.99 7.02
CA GLY A 431 0.60 22.36 7.69
C GLY A 431 -0.20 21.17 8.24
N LEU A 432 0.24 19.92 8.00
CA LEU A 432 -0.42 18.74 8.53
C LEU A 432 -0.19 18.61 10.05
N ASP A 433 -1.20 18.16 10.78
CA ASP A 433 -1.01 17.75 12.18
C ASP A 433 -0.29 16.40 12.22
N HIS A 434 1.04 16.45 12.40
CA HIS A 434 1.90 15.27 12.44
C HIS A 434 1.61 14.31 13.61
N ARG A 435 0.75 14.70 14.56
CA ARG A 435 0.34 13.85 15.70
C ARG A 435 -1.13 13.44 15.63
N ALA A 436 -1.83 13.68 14.52
CA ALA A 436 -3.27 13.41 14.40
C ALA A 436 -3.63 11.95 14.70
N GLN A 437 -2.93 10.99 14.08
CA GLN A 437 -3.15 9.56 14.34
C GLN A 437 -2.78 9.17 15.77
N GLU A 438 -1.69 9.72 16.32
CA GLU A 438 -1.26 9.43 17.69
C GLU A 438 -2.29 9.89 18.72
N LYS A 439 -2.77 11.15 18.58
CA LYS A 439 -3.83 11.70 19.45
C LYS A 439 -5.09 10.85 19.38
N TRP A 440 -5.52 10.48 18.16
CA TRP A 440 -6.68 9.62 17.96
C TRP A 440 -6.55 8.27 18.66
N LEU A 441 -5.39 7.62 18.62
CA LEU A 441 -5.15 6.37 19.35
C LEU A 441 -5.11 6.57 20.88
N LEU A 442 -4.56 7.69 21.36
CA LEU A 442 -4.51 7.98 22.79
C LEU A 442 -5.90 8.24 23.39
N ASP A 443 -6.86 8.71 22.58
CA ASP A 443 -8.21 9.05 23.01
C ASP A 443 -9.17 7.83 23.07
N MET A 444 -8.74 6.63 22.64
CA MET A 444 -9.58 5.42 22.52
C MET A 444 -9.87 4.64 23.80
#